data_AF-A3LUU4-F1
#
_entry.id   AF-A3LUU4-F1
#
_cell.length_a   1.000
_cell.length_b   1.000
_cell.length_c   1.000
_cell.angle_alpha   90.00
_cell.angle_beta   90.00
_cell.angle_gamma   90.00
#
_symmetry.space_group_name_H-M   'P 1'
#
loop_
_entity.id
_entity.type
_entity.pdbx_description
1 polymer ?
#
loop_
_entity_poly.entity_id
_entity_poly.type
_entity_poly.pdbx_seq_one_letter_code
_entity_poly.pdbx_strand_id
1 'polypeptide(L)'
;MGKGVLKYGGKSGILPKVRPVFKRNPIRAKTAYEIEKEAHLEHGFAEGVPLPKKTGFEFHRIQPEKKVISVEERIKLNIESKAPQNVDESKLTQDQIWKLKRDEIRRDYLKQAYLTEASRLKKIDEIVAQQEEKKKHQTELDDYEESDAVKLTLPTVDSYLKGPIMRNRTKEEQQLVEQQRLLNRRVRELEVEEKRADDLLDLYHAAANFITTEEELEAAITEAFEVNFSKFDSSQNIIEQRLASAGPGYATVDYNERLITDHVLGEVNGKPGLATVKDTLSGEKERLSRDAQVAINQERTDASS
;
A
#
# COMPACT_ATOMS: atom_id res chain seq x y z
N MET A 1 -7.45 15.22 14.03
CA MET A 1 -5.98 15.13 13.86
C MET A 1 -5.68 14.98 12.38
N GLY A 2 -4.94 15.90 11.76
CA GLY A 2 -4.62 15.80 10.33
C GLY A 2 -3.71 14.61 10.02
N LYS A 3 -4.02 13.83 8.97
CA LYS A 3 -3.29 12.60 8.57
C LYS A 3 -1.77 12.80 8.40
N GLY A 4 -1.32 14.02 8.07
CA GLY A 4 0.11 14.35 7.89
C GLY A 4 0.86 14.79 9.15
N VAL A 5 0.17 15.02 10.27
CA VAL A 5 0.74 15.63 11.48
C VAL A 5 1.64 14.65 12.25
N LEU A 6 1.40 13.34 12.10
CA LEU A 6 2.25 12.27 12.65
C LEU A 6 3.69 12.33 12.13
N LYS A 7 3.91 12.72 10.86
CA LYS A 7 5.26 12.88 10.28
C LYS A 7 6.08 13.96 10.99
N TYR A 8 5.41 14.92 11.64
CA TYR A 8 6.04 16.04 12.35
C TYR A 8 5.90 15.91 13.87
N GLY A 9 5.75 14.68 14.37
CA GLY A 9 5.70 14.40 15.81
C GLY A 9 4.43 14.92 16.48
N GLY A 10 3.29 14.93 15.80
CA GLY A 10 2.01 15.34 16.38
C GLY A 10 1.80 16.86 16.43
N LYS A 11 2.74 17.66 15.91
CA LYS A 11 2.68 19.14 15.97
C LYS A 11 1.89 19.72 14.80
N SER A 12 0.82 20.47 15.10
CA SER A 12 0.06 21.22 14.10
C SER A 12 0.76 22.54 13.75
N GLY A 13 1.04 22.76 12.46
CA GLY A 13 1.71 23.96 11.95
C GLY A 13 3.19 23.73 11.60
N ILE A 14 3.70 24.47 10.61
CA ILE A 14 5.08 24.38 10.14
C ILE A 14 5.79 25.68 10.50
N LEU A 15 6.84 25.58 11.31
CA LEU A 15 7.74 26.72 11.56
C LEU A 15 8.62 26.97 10.33
N PRO A 16 8.98 28.23 10.03
CA PRO A 16 9.94 28.52 8.98
C PRO A 16 11.27 27.83 9.28
N LYS A 17 11.97 27.43 8.22
CA LYS A 17 13.27 26.78 8.35
C LYS A 17 14.26 27.70 9.08
N VAL A 18 14.89 27.16 10.12
CA VAL A 18 15.93 27.88 10.89
C VAL A 18 17.03 28.33 9.94
N ARG A 19 17.35 29.63 9.98
CA ARG A 19 18.42 30.19 9.15
C ARG A 19 19.77 29.88 9.79
N PRO A 20 20.68 29.17 9.09
CA PRO A 20 22.00 28.88 9.66
C PRO A 20 22.80 30.19 9.81
N VAL A 21 23.57 30.28 10.90
CA VAL A 21 24.48 31.40 11.18
C VAL A 21 25.55 31.48 10.08
N PHE A 22 26.03 30.32 9.63
CA PHE A 22 27.08 30.20 8.61
C PHE A 22 26.49 29.71 7.28
N LYS A 23 26.24 30.63 6.33
CA LYS A 23 25.53 30.33 5.07
C LYS A 23 26.40 29.94 3.88
N ARG A 24 27.50 30.70 3.64
CA ARG A 24 28.28 30.61 2.40
C ARG A 24 29.45 29.64 2.52
N ASN A 25 30.31 29.91 3.49
CA ASN A 25 31.58 29.22 3.67
C ASN A 25 31.55 28.39 4.95
N PRO A 26 32.03 27.13 4.89
CA PRO A 26 32.16 26.28 6.07
C PRO A 26 33.27 26.82 6.99
N ILE A 27 33.20 26.41 8.26
CA ILE A 27 34.15 26.84 9.31
C ILE A 27 35.25 25.83 9.55
N ARG A 28 34.90 24.55 9.42
CA ARG A 28 35.83 23.44 9.53
C ARG A 28 35.98 22.73 8.19
N ALA A 29 37.10 22.05 8.03
CA ALA A 29 37.26 21.06 6.98
C ALA A 29 36.30 19.89 7.19
N LYS A 30 36.07 19.13 6.12
CA LYS A 30 35.29 17.90 6.19
C LYS A 30 36.03 16.87 7.04
N THR A 31 35.28 16.09 7.81
CA THR A 31 35.84 14.98 8.59
C THR A 31 36.17 13.81 7.67
N ALA A 32 37.10 12.92 8.06
CA ALA A 32 37.43 11.72 7.28
C ALA A 32 36.19 10.92 6.86
N TYR A 33 35.24 10.73 7.78
CA TYR A 33 33.95 10.08 7.50
C TYR A 33 33.12 10.79 6.41
N GLU A 34 33.08 12.12 6.44
CA GLU A 34 32.34 12.91 5.43
C GLU A 34 32.99 12.76 4.06
N ILE A 35 34.33 12.71 4.02
CA ILE A 35 35.11 12.50 2.80
C ILE A 35 34.87 11.10 2.24
N GLU A 36 34.93 10.05 3.06
CA GLU A 36 34.68 8.67 2.64
C GLU A 36 33.24 8.51 2.10
N LYS A 37 32.26 9.11 2.79
CA LYS A 37 30.87 9.08 2.36
C LYS A 37 30.64 9.80 1.04
N GLU A 38 31.29 10.93 0.84
CA GLU A 38 31.25 11.64 -0.45
C GLU A 38 32.01 10.88 -1.54
N ALA A 39 33.12 10.22 -1.23
CA ALA A 39 33.87 9.41 -2.18
C ALA A 39 33.10 8.20 -2.69
N HIS A 40 32.23 7.61 -1.86
CA HIS A 40 31.28 6.57 -2.30
C HIS A 40 30.16 7.08 -3.19
N LEU A 41 29.92 8.40 -3.22
CA LEU A 41 28.90 9.01 -4.08
C LEU A 41 29.56 9.49 -5.38
N GLU A 42 29.26 8.81 -6.48
CA GLU A 42 29.71 9.23 -7.81
C GLU A 42 29.12 10.62 -8.15
N HIS A 43 29.95 11.66 -8.10
CA HIS A 43 29.54 13.04 -8.39
C HIS A 43 30.41 13.66 -9.50
N GLY A 44 29.79 14.44 -10.39
CA GLY A 44 30.49 15.15 -11.47
C GLY A 44 30.27 14.54 -12.85
N PHE A 45 31.07 14.97 -13.82
CA PHE A 45 31.04 14.40 -15.17
C PHE A 45 31.92 13.16 -15.25
N ALA A 46 31.45 12.12 -15.93
CA ALA A 46 32.22 10.90 -16.16
C ALA A 46 33.54 11.19 -16.88
N GLU A 47 34.53 10.34 -16.62
CA GLU A 47 35.79 10.37 -17.35
C GLU A 47 35.56 10.06 -18.85
N GLY A 48 36.27 10.75 -19.74
CA GLY A 48 36.10 10.61 -21.19
C GLY A 48 34.92 11.39 -21.81
N VAL A 49 33.93 11.83 -21.03
CA VAL A 49 32.86 12.69 -21.56
C VAL A 49 33.37 14.14 -21.67
N PRO A 50 33.25 14.79 -22.84
CA PRO A 50 33.65 16.18 -23.01
C PRO A 50 32.75 17.10 -22.17
N LEU A 51 33.38 18.05 -21.47
CA LEU A 51 32.65 19.03 -20.67
C LEU A 51 31.93 20.03 -21.60
N PRO A 52 30.70 20.44 -21.25
CA PRO A 52 30.01 21.47 -21.99
C PRO A 52 30.82 22.77 -21.96
N LYS A 53 30.75 23.56 -23.03
CA LYS A 53 31.41 24.87 -23.13
C LYS A 53 30.35 25.96 -23.17
N LYS A 54 30.38 26.89 -22.23
CA LYS A 54 29.53 28.09 -22.22
C LYS A 54 30.41 29.33 -22.07
N THR A 55 30.17 30.35 -22.86
CA THR A 55 30.93 31.60 -22.78
C THR A 55 30.78 32.23 -21.39
N GLY A 56 31.91 32.52 -20.74
CA GLY A 56 31.97 33.10 -19.40
C GLY A 56 31.73 32.14 -18.23
N PHE A 57 31.60 30.83 -18.48
CA PHE A 57 31.48 29.83 -17.42
C PHE A 57 32.34 28.59 -17.71
N GLU A 58 33.28 28.30 -16.82
CA GLU A 58 34.10 27.09 -16.88
C GLU A 58 33.39 25.97 -16.13
N PHE A 59 33.05 24.91 -16.85
CA PHE A 59 32.54 23.68 -16.23
C PHE A 59 33.72 22.88 -15.69
N HIS A 60 33.70 22.60 -14.38
CA HIS A 60 34.65 21.67 -13.77
C HIS A 60 34.07 20.27 -13.76
N ARG A 61 34.90 19.26 -14.02
CA ARG A 61 34.49 17.85 -13.98
C ARG A 61 34.03 17.46 -12.56
N ILE A 62 34.77 17.90 -11.56
CA ILE A 62 34.46 17.78 -10.13
C ILE A 62 34.17 19.19 -9.60
N GLN A 63 33.17 19.32 -8.74
CA GLN A 63 32.83 20.61 -8.14
C GLN A 63 33.98 21.09 -7.25
N PRO A 64 34.46 22.34 -7.40
CA PRO A 64 35.52 22.86 -6.55
C PRO A 64 35.04 22.99 -5.10
N GLU A 65 35.88 22.61 -4.16
CA GLU A 65 35.55 22.72 -2.74
C GLU A 65 35.45 24.18 -2.29
N LYS A 66 34.51 24.45 -1.38
CA LYS A 66 34.34 25.79 -0.81
C LYS A 66 35.48 26.09 0.16
N LYS A 67 36.06 27.28 0.04
CA LYS A 67 37.09 27.76 0.98
C LYS A 67 36.56 27.75 2.42
N VAL A 68 37.28 27.06 3.29
CA VAL A 68 37.04 27.04 4.74
C VAL A 68 37.54 28.37 5.32
N ILE A 69 36.70 29.05 6.11
CA ILE A 69 37.07 30.28 6.82
C ILE A 69 36.88 30.02 8.31
N SER A 70 37.97 30.14 9.08
CA SER A 70 37.91 29.94 10.53
C SER A 70 37.03 30.98 11.21
N VAL A 71 36.53 30.65 12.41
CA VAL A 71 35.69 31.57 13.19
C VAL A 71 36.44 32.87 13.50
N GLU A 72 37.72 32.76 13.82
CA GLU A 72 38.59 33.87 14.16
C GLU A 72 38.80 34.80 12.96
N GLU A 73 39.10 34.26 11.78
CA GLU A 73 39.18 35.03 10.54
C GLU A 73 37.85 35.75 10.25
N ARG A 74 36.74 35.08 10.50
CA ARG A 74 35.42 35.65 10.24
C ARG A 74 35.07 36.78 11.21
N ILE A 75 35.47 36.68 12.48
CA ILE A 75 35.38 37.74 13.48
C ILE A 75 36.25 38.91 13.05
N LYS A 76 37.50 38.66 12.66
CA LYS A 76 38.42 39.69 12.14
C LYS A 76 37.81 40.45 10.95
N LEU A 77 37.29 39.72 9.97
CA LEU A 77 36.76 40.29 8.72
C LEU A 77 35.42 41.04 8.89
N ASN A 78 34.56 40.64 9.84
CA ASN A 78 33.22 41.22 9.95
C ASN A 78 33.03 42.15 11.15
N ILE A 79 33.84 41.98 12.20
CA ILE A 79 33.67 42.67 13.48
C ILE A 79 34.83 43.64 13.69
N GLU A 80 36.06 43.13 13.74
CA GLU A 80 37.24 43.94 14.11
C GLU A 80 37.62 44.93 13.00
N SER A 81 37.56 44.53 11.74
CA SER A 81 37.80 45.41 10.58
C SER A 81 36.79 46.57 10.47
N LYS A 82 35.62 46.44 11.09
CA LYS A 82 34.53 47.42 11.05
C LYS A 82 34.36 48.16 12.38
N ALA A 83 35.21 47.87 13.36
CA ALA A 83 35.22 48.62 14.60
C ALA A 83 35.79 50.01 14.33
N PRO A 84 35.13 51.09 14.81
CA PRO A 84 35.66 52.42 14.62
C PRO A 84 36.95 52.56 15.43
N GLN A 85 38.05 52.89 14.76
CA GLN A 85 39.35 53.12 15.40
C GLN A 85 39.45 54.59 15.80
N ASN A 86 39.93 54.87 17.01
CA ASN A 86 40.24 56.21 17.52
C ASN A 86 39.06 57.20 17.53
N VAL A 87 37.97 56.87 18.22
CA VAL A 87 36.83 57.78 18.41
C VAL A 87 36.94 58.50 19.75
N ASP A 88 37.12 59.81 19.72
CA ASP A 88 37.09 60.67 20.91
C ASP A 88 35.64 60.87 21.37
N GLU A 89 35.19 60.09 22.36
CA GLU A 89 33.83 60.12 22.91
C GLU A 89 33.37 61.51 23.40
N SER A 90 34.32 62.37 23.78
CA SER A 90 34.07 63.73 24.27
C SER A 90 33.62 64.73 23.21
N LYS A 91 33.83 64.43 21.91
CA LYS A 91 33.46 65.30 20.79
C LYS A 91 32.12 64.93 20.15
N LEU A 92 31.48 63.85 20.59
CA LEU A 92 30.25 63.34 19.98
C LEU A 92 28.99 63.88 20.64
N THR A 93 27.95 64.06 19.83
CA THR A 93 26.60 64.34 20.32
C THR A 93 26.02 63.10 21.01
N GLN A 94 25.10 63.29 21.96
CA GLN A 94 24.46 62.19 22.71
C GLN A 94 23.87 61.09 21.80
N ASP A 95 23.26 61.45 20.68
CA ASP A 95 22.71 60.50 19.71
C ASP A 95 23.79 59.65 19.01
N GLN A 96 24.96 60.25 18.77
CA GLN A 96 26.09 59.57 18.16
C GLN A 96 26.74 58.59 19.16
N ILE A 97 26.80 58.95 20.44
CA ILE A 97 27.22 58.05 21.52
C ILE A 97 26.29 56.84 21.60
N TRP A 98 24.97 57.05 21.56
CA TRP A 98 24.00 55.94 21.52
C TRP A 98 24.12 55.07 20.27
N LYS A 99 24.48 55.65 19.12
CA LYS A 99 24.75 54.87 17.90
C LYS A 99 25.98 53.99 18.07
N LEU A 100 27.08 54.52 18.60
CA LEU A 100 28.30 53.76 18.88
C LEU A 100 28.04 52.60 19.85
N LYS A 101 27.34 52.86 20.97
CA LYS A 101 26.95 51.82 21.93
C LYS A 101 26.08 50.73 21.31
N ARG A 102 25.10 51.10 20.47
CA ARG A 102 24.28 50.11 19.75
C ARG A 102 25.11 49.27 18.80
N ASP A 103 26.06 49.87 18.09
CA ASP A 103 26.93 49.16 17.17
C ASP A 103 27.90 48.23 17.90
N GLU A 104 28.39 48.63 19.07
CA GLU A 104 29.17 47.77 19.97
C GLU A 104 28.37 46.56 20.44
N ILE A 105 27.17 46.78 20.97
CA ILE A 105 26.26 45.70 21.40
C ILE A 105 25.98 44.73 20.25
N ARG A 106 25.75 45.23 19.03
CA ARG A 106 25.54 44.37 17.84
C ARG A 106 26.77 43.53 17.51
N ARG A 107 27.97 44.12 17.60
CA ARG A 107 29.24 43.42 17.38
C ARG A 107 29.44 42.34 18.43
N ASP A 108 29.16 42.62 19.69
CA ASP A 108 29.30 41.66 20.78
C ASP A 108 28.34 40.48 20.63
N TYR A 109 27.05 40.73 20.35
CA TYR A 109 26.11 39.65 20.09
C TYR A 109 26.47 38.83 18.85
N LEU A 110 27.00 39.46 17.80
CA LEU A 110 27.46 38.74 16.61
C LEU A 110 28.69 37.87 16.91
N LYS A 111 29.63 38.38 17.70
CA LYS A 111 30.82 37.64 18.17
C LYS A 111 30.39 36.44 19.01
N GLN A 112 29.51 36.65 19.98
CA GLN A 112 28.94 35.58 20.81
C GLN A 112 28.19 34.54 19.97
N ALA A 113 27.38 34.96 18.99
CA ALA A 113 26.68 34.05 18.09
C ALA A 113 27.63 33.16 17.29
N TYR A 114 28.76 33.70 16.83
CA TYR A 114 29.77 32.92 16.11
C TYR A 114 30.49 31.91 17.02
N LEU A 115 30.88 32.31 18.22
CA LEU A 115 31.55 31.42 19.18
C LEU A 115 30.63 30.30 19.67
N THR A 116 29.37 30.64 19.98
CA THR A 116 28.36 29.67 20.44
C THR A 116 28.03 28.65 19.37
N GLU A 117 27.79 29.07 18.12
CA GLU A 117 27.50 28.12 17.03
C GLU A 117 28.73 27.25 16.71
N ALA A 118 29.95 27.80 16.79
CA ALA A 118 31.16 26.99 16.64
C ALA A 118 31.29 25.92 17.73
N SER A 119 31.00 26.26 18.99
CA SER A 119 31.00 25.30 20.09
C SER A 119 29.93 24.21 19.91
N ARG A 120 28.76 24.58 19.36
CA ARG A 120 27.68 23.65 19.05
C ARG A 120 28.08 22.68 17.95
N LEU A 121 28.73 23.16 16.89
CA LEU A 121 29.21 22.30 15.80
C LEU A 121 30.25 21.31 16.31
N LYS A 122 31.22 21.74 17.12
CA LYS A 122 32.20 20.84 17.75
C LYS A 122 31.53 19.73 18.56
N LYS A 123 30.54 20.05 19.38
CA LYS A 123 29.77 19.06 20.15
C LYS A 123 29.03 18.06 19.25
N ILE A 124 28.50 18.52 18.12
CA ILE A 124 27.85 17.63 17.15
C ILE A 124 28.89 16.67 16.56
N ASP A 125 30.07 17.16 16.19
CA ASP A 125 31.14 16.33 15.64
C ASP A 125 31.63 15.29 16.66
N GLU A 126 31.76 15.67 17.94
CA GLU A 126 32.10 14.75 19.04
C GLU A 126 31.04 13.64 19.19
N ILE A 127 29.75 13.99 19.14
CA ILE A 127 28.66 13.01 19.21
C ILE A 127 28.68 12.06 18.02
N VAL A 128 28.95 12.58 16.81
CA VAL A 128 29.05 11.76 15.60
C VAL A 128 30.22 10.80 15.69
N ALA A 129 31.39 11.27 16.11
CA ALA A 129 32.57 10.42 16.31
C ALA A 129 32.30 9.29 17.33
N GLN A 130 31.66 9.61 18.46
CA GLN A 130 31.27 8.60 19.46
C GLN A 130 30.27 7.57 18.91
N GLN A 131 29.35 7.99 18.03
CA GLN A 131 28.43 7.06 17.38
C GLN A 131 29.14 6.14 16.39
N GLU A 132 30.15 6.64 15.68
CA GLU A 132 30.96 5.85 14.77
C GLU A 132 31.82 4.83 15.50
N GLU A 133 32.48 5.22 16.58
CA GLU A 133 33.22 4.28 17.44
C GLU A 133 32.32 3.17 17.98
N LYS A 134 31.11 3.52 18.43
CA LYS A 134 30.12 2.52 18.86
C LYS A 134 29.70 1.58 17.74
N LYS A 135 29.53 2.09 16.53
CA LYS A 135 29.19 1.26 15.36
C LYS A 135 30.34 0.32 15.00
N LYS A 136 31.58 0.82 15.01
CA LYS A 136 32.78 -0.01 14.79
C LYS A 136 32.89 -1.12 15.82
N HIS A 137 32.67 -0.81 17.10
CA HIS A 137 32.62 -1.83 18.14
C HIS A 137 31.47 -2.81 17.97
N GLN A 138 30.30 -2.38 17.49
CA GLN A 138 29.20 -3.31 17.19
C GLN A 138 29.55 -4.23 16.02
N THR A 139 30.14 -3.72 14.95
CA THR A 139 30.59 -4.57 13.84
C THR A 139 31.68 -5.54 14.28
N GLU A 140 32.60 -5.12 15.15
CA GLU A 140 33.62 -6.01 15.74
C GLU A 140 33.00 -7.10 16.63
N LEU A 141 31.87 -6.81 17.30
CA LEU A 141 31.11 -7.81 18.07
C LEU A 141 30.32 -8.75 17.16
N ASP A 142 29.78 -8.26 16.05
CA ASP A 142 29.06 -9.07 15.06
C ASP A 142 30.03 -10.00 14.30
N ASP A 143 31.25 -9.54 14.04
CA ASP A 143 32.35 -10.31 13.44
C ASP A 143 33.13 -11.14 14.48
N TYR A 144 32.74 -11.09 15.76
CA TYR A 144 33.41 -11.84 16.81
C TYR A 144 33.17 -13.34 16.64
N GLU A 145 34.24 -14.07 16.31
CA GLU A 145 34.21 -15.53 16.34
C GLU A 145 34.12 -16.00 17.80
N GLU A 146 33.04 -16.69 18.14
CA GLU A 146 32.89 -17.30 19.47
C GLU A 146 34.10 -18.20 19.79
N SER A 147 34.60 -18.09 21.02
CA SER A 147 35.73 -18.93 21.47
C SER A 147 35.41 -20.43 21.35
N ASP A 148 36.42 -21.23 21.02
CA ASP A 148 36.25 -22.69 20.82
C ASP A 148 35.69 -23.41 22.05
N ALA A 149 35.96 -22.87 23.25
CA ALA A 149 35.38 -23.38 24.50
C ALA A 149 33.85 -23.18 24.56
N VAL A 150 33.33 -22.09 24.02
CA VAL A 150 31.87 -21.82 23.98
C VAL A 150 31.21 -22.68 22.90
N LYS A 151 31.82 -22.79 21.72
CA LYS A 151 31.35 -23.66 20.62
C LYS A 151 31.19 -25.13 21.05
N LEU A 152 32.05 -25.63 21.93
CA LEU A 152 32.05 -27.02 22.38
C LEU A 152 31.22 -27.28 23.65
N THR A 153 30.85 -26.25 24.41
CA THR A 153 30.11 -26.40 25.68
C THR A 153 28.62 -26.13 25.55
N LEU A 154 28.19 -25.34 24.57
CA LEU A 154 26.78 -25.10 24.31
C LEU A 154 26.16 -26.22 23.44
N PRO A 155 24.90 -26.61 23.67
CA PRO A 155 24.21 -27.56 22.81
C PRO A 155 24.01 -26.97 21.40
N THR A 156 24.40 -27.71 20.37
CA THR A 156 24.36 -27.26 18.97
C THR A 156 22.97 -27.46 18.36
N VAL A 157 22.31 -26.36 17.98
CA VAL A 157 21.07 -26.36 17.16
C VAL A 157 21.39 -26.16 15.67
N ASP A 158 22.68 -26.15 15.35
CA ASP A 158 23.28 -25.94 14.04
C ASP A 158 22.57 -26.62 12.88
N SER A 159 22.14 -27.88 13.03
CA SER A 159 21.50 -28.62 11.94
C SER A 159 20.18 -27.98 11.48
N TYR A 160 19.46 -27.30 12.37
CA TYR A 160 18.20 -26.62 12.03
C TYR A 160 18.41 -25.23 11.45
N LEU A 161 19.52 -24.57 11.79
CA LEU A 161 19.89 -23.25 11.29
C LEU A 161 20.74 -23.33 10.01
N LYS A 162 21.33 -24.50 9.73
CA LYS A 162 22.08 -24.79 8.50
C LYS A 162 21.12 -24.97 7.33
N GLY A 163 20.82 -23.87 6.65
CA GLY A 163 20.09 -23.87 5.41
C GLY A 163 19.20 -22.63 5.23
N PRO A 164 18.59 -22.47 4.06
CA PRO A 164 17.61 -21.42 3.87
C PRO A 164 16.37 -21.73 4.73
N ILE A 165 15.90 -20.73 5.49
CA ILE A 165 14.69 -20.82 6.33
C ILE A 165 13.47 -21.28 5.50
N MET A 166 13.45 -20.94 4.21
CA MET A 166 12.43 -21.37 3.27
C MET A 166 13.04 -22.12 2.09
N ARG A 167 12.49 -23.29 1.78
CA ARG A 167 12.76 -24.00 0.53
C ARG A 167 12.05 -23.29 -0.62
N ASN A 168 12.82 -22.88 -1.63
CA ASN A 168 12.22 -22.39 -2.87
C ASN A 168 11.56 -23.55 -3.62
N ARG A 169 10.37 -23.30 -4.19
CA ARG A 169 9.68 -24.30 -5.01
C ARG A 169 10.51 -24.65 -6.24
N THR A 170 10.45 -25.90 -6.67
CA THR A 170 11.01 -26.31 -7.97
C THR A 170 10.15 -25.76 -9.10
N LYS A 171 10.69 -25.70 -10.33
CA LYS A 171 9.93 -25.23 -11.50
C LYS A 171 8.68 -26.07 -11.75
N GLU A 172 8.77 -27.37 -11.53
CA GLU A 172 7.65 -28.33 -11.66
C GLU A 172 6.55 -28.05 -10.63
N GLU A 173 6.92 -27.87 -9.35
CA GLU A 173 5.98 -27.51 -8.29
C GLU A 173 5.29 -26.17 -8.57
N GLN A 174 6.03 -25.21 -9.11
CA GLN A 174 5.47 -23.91 -9.48
C GLN A 174 4.45 -24.04 -10.62
N GLN A 175 4.76 -24.83 -11.66
CA GLN A 175 3.83 -25.10 -12.76
C GLN A 175 2.55 -25.77 -12.29
N LEU A 176 2.64 -26.74 -11.38
CA LEU A 176 1.48 -27.41 -10.81
C LEU A 176 0.58 -26.41 -10.06
N VAL A 177 1.18 -25.55 -9.23
CA VAL A 177 0.44 -24.51 -8.50
C VAL A 177 -0.22 -23.51 -9.45
N GLU A 178 0.45 -23.14 -10.54
CA GLU A 178 -0.12 -22.24 -11.56
C GLU A 178 -1.30 -22.87 -12.30
N GLN A 179 -1.19 -24.15 -12.67
CA GLN A 179 -2.30 -24.90 -13.28
C GLN A 179 -3.49 -25.01 -12.33
N GLN A 180 -3.25 -25.30 -11.04
CA GLN A 180 -4.30 -25.36 -10.03
C GLN A 180 -5.00 -24.01 -9.86
N ARG A 181 -4.24 -22.90 -9.86
CA ARG A 181 -4.81 -21.54 -9.78
C ARG A 181 -5.66 -21.22 -11.01
N LEU A 182 -5.20 -21.60 -12.19
CA LEU A 182 -5.93 -21.40 -13.44
C LEU A 182 -7.22 -22.21 -13.47
N LEU A 183 -7.18 -23.47 -13.01
CA LEU A 183 -8.38 -24.29 -12.85
C LEU A 183 -9.38 -23.63 -11.91
N ASN A 184 -8.95 -23.23 -10.70
CA ASN A 184 -9.81 -22.58 -9.72
C ASN A 184 -10.44 -21.28 -10.25
N ARG A 185 -9.70 -20.53 -11.07
CA ARG A 185 -10.23 -19.34 -11.73
C ARG A 185 -11.31 -19.69 -12.75
N ARG A 186 -11.06 -20.67 -13.63
CA ARG A 186 -12.02 -21.11 -14.65
C ARG A 186 -13.29 -21.67 -14.03
N VAL A 187 -13.17 -22.42 -12.93
CA VAL A 187 -14.33 -22.93 -12.18
C VAL A 187 -15.21 -21.79 -11.69
N ARG A 188 -14.62 -20.73 -11.11
CA ARG A 188 -15.38 -19.55 -10.66
C ARG A 188 -16.01 -18.77 -11.82
N GLU A 189 -15.29 -18.63 -12.93
CA GLU A 189 -15.83 -17.98 -14.14
C GLU A 189 -17.05 -18.76 -14.65
N LEU A 190 -16.95 -20.09 -14.72
CA LEU A 190 -18.04 -20.98 -15.09
C LEU A 190 -19.23 -20.87 -14.13
N GLU A 191 -19.01 -20.87 -12.81
CA GLU A 191 -20.09 -20.68 -11.82
C GLU A 191 -20.86 -19.35 -12.02
N VAL A 192 -20.17 -18.28 -12.41
CA VAL A 192 -20.81 -16.99 -12.70
C VAL A 192 -21.61 -17.04 -14.00
N GLU A 193 -21.09 -17.72 -15.02
CA GLU A 193 -21.80 -17.91 -16.28
C GLU A 193 -23.04 -18.79 -16.12
N GLU A 194 -22.95 -19.86 -15.32
CA GLU A 194 -24.09 -20.73 -15.00
C GLU A 194 -25.18 -19.94 -14.26
N LYS A 195 -24.83 -19.14 -13.24
CA LYS A 195 -25.79 -18.28 -12.55
C LYS A 195 -26.48 -17.29 -13.48
N ARG A 196 -25.74 -16.69 -14.42
CA ARG A 196 -26.33 -15.78 -15.42
C ARG A 196 -27.26 -16.52 -16.38
N ALA A 197 -26.95 -17.76 -16.72
CA ALA A 197 -27.79 -18.60 -17.55
C ALA A 197 -29.07 -19.02 -16.80
N ASP A 198 -28.97 -19.32 -15.50
CA ASP A 198 -30.13 -19.54 -14.63
C ASP A 198 -31.01 -18.28 -14.57
N ASP A 199 -30.44 -17.11 -14.26
CA ASP A 199 -31.18 -15.84 -14.23
C ASP A 199 -31.91 -15.54 -15.56
N LEU A 200 -31.28 -15.88 -16.70
CA LEU A 200 -31.88 -15.73 -18.02
C LEU A 200 -33.03 -16.72 -18.22
N LEU A 201 -32.84 -17.98 -17.83
CA LEU A 201 -33.86 -19.01 -17.92
C LEU A 201 -35.07 -18.66 -17.02
N ASP A 202 -34.83 -18.11 -15.83
CA ASP A 202 -35.86 -17.59 -14.94
C ASP A 202 -36.65 -16.46 -15.60
N LEU A 203 -35.93 -15.52 -16.23
CA LEU A 203 -36.54 -14.44 -16.99
C LEU A 203 -37.37 -14.98 -18.17
N TYR A 204 -36.87 -15.99 -18.89
CA TYR A 204 -37.61 -16.64 -19.98
C TYR A 204 -38.89 -17.30 -19.47
N HIS A 205 -38.81 -17.98 -18.33
CA HIS A 205 -39.98 -18.59 -17.68
C HIS A 205 -40.98 -17.56 -17.19
N ALA A 206 -40.52 -16.39 -16.72
CA ALA A 206 -41.34 -15.27 -16.31
C ALA A 206 -41.92 -14.47 -17.49
N ALA A 207 -41.24 -14.48 -18.65
CA ALA A 207 -41.64 -13.73 -19.84
C ALA A 207 -43.02 -14.15 -20.37
N ALA A 208 -43.47 -15.37 -20.10
CA ALA A 208 -44.83 -15.81 -20.41
C ALA A 208 -45.92 -14.97 -19.71
N ASN A 209 -45.58 -14.29 -18.61
CA ASN A 209 -46.48 -13.41 -17.87
C ASN A 209 -46.22 -11.92 -18.15
N PHE A 210 -45.26 -11.59 -19.01
CA PHE A 210 -44.98 -10.20 -19.37
C PHE A 210 -46.01 -9.72 -20.38
N ILE A 211 -46.55 -8.52 -20.13
CA ILE A 211 -47.45 -7.85 -21.05
C ILE A 211 -46.60 -7.19 -22.12
N THR A 212 -46.76 -7.63 -23.36
CA THR A 212 -45.98 -7.14 -24.50
C THR A 212 -46.82 -6.38 -25.52
N THR A 213 -48.11 -6.66 -25.59
CA THR A 213 -49.06 -6.01 -26.52
C THR A 213 -50.13 -5.20 -25.78
N GLU A 214 -50.75 -4.26 -26.49
CA GLU A 214 -51.85 -3.45 -25.93
C GLU A 214 -53.07 -4.30 -25.59
N GLU A 215 -53.35 -5.35 -26.36
CA GLU A 215 -54.45 -6.29 -26.10
C GLU A 215 -54.24 -7.08 -24.80
N GLU A 216 -53.01 -7.58 -24.59
CA GLU A 216 -52.61 -8.23 -23.33
C GLU A 216 -52.71 -7.27 -22.14
N LEU A 217 -52.45 -5.97 -22.35
CA LEU A 217 -52.55 -4.95 -21.32
C LEU A 217 -54.00 -4.75 -20.88
N GLU A 218 -54.93 -4.59 -21.82
CA GLU A 218 -56.35 -4.44 -21.50
C GLU A 218 -56.90 -5.68 -20.79
N ALA A 219 -56.52 -6.88 -21.23
CA ALA A 219 -56.89 -8.13 -20.58
C ALA A 219 -56.31 -8.23 -19.16
N ALA A 220 -55.05 -7.85 -18.95
CA ALA A 220 -54.43 -7.86 -17.63
C ALA A 220 -55.05 -6.81 -16.68
N ILE A 221 -55.46 -5.65 -17.19
CA ILE A 221 -56.16 -4.62 -16.41
C ILE A 221 -57.53 -5.15 -15.96
N THR A 222 -58.32 -5.73 -16.87
CA THR A 222 -59.62 -6.31 -16.50
C THR A 222 -59.45 -7.46 -15.51
N GLU A 223 -58.47 -8.35 -15.70
CA GLU A 223 -58.19 -9.42 -14.75
C GLU A 223 -57.76 -8.89 -13.37
N ALA A 224 -56.89 -7.88 -13.33
CA ALA A 224 -56.41 -7.28 -12.09
C ALA A 224 -57.53 -6.59 -11.30
N PHE A 225 -58.40 -5.82 -11.98
CA PHE A 225 -59.42 -5.00 -11.34
C PHE A 225 -60.79 -5.68 -11.17
N GLU A 226 -61.14 -6.66 -12.00
CA GLU A 226 -62.46 -7.32 -11.94
C GLU A 226 -62.39 -8.70 -11.26
N VAL A 227 -61.37 -9.50 -11.60
CA VAL A 227 -61.26 -10.89 -11.11
C VAL A 227 -60.42 -10.97 -9.84
N ASN A 228 -59.30 -10.26 -9.80
CA ASN A 228 -58.31 -10.36 -8.73
C ASN A 228 -58.45 -9.28 -7.64
N PHE A 229 -59.44 -8.39 -7.72
CA PHE A 229 -59.70 -7.35 -6.71
C PHE A 229 -59.86 -7.93 -5.29
N SER A 230 -60.55 -9.07 -5.17
CA SER A 230 -60.72 -9.79 -3.89
C SER A 230 -59.42 -10.42 -3.36
N LYS A 231 -58.49 -10.79 -4.26
CA LYS A 231 -57.16 -11.28 -3.86
C LYS A 231 -56.27 -10.15 -3.33
N PHE A 232 -56.45 -8.92 -3.83
CA PHE A 232 -55.73 -7.74 -3.36
C PHE A 232 -56.14 -7.33 -1.94
N ASP A 233 -57.43 -7.44 -1.61
CA ASP A 233 -57.94 -7.24 -0.25
C ASP A 233 -57.41 -8.33 0.71
N SER A 234 -57.34 -9.58 0.23
CA SER A 234 -56.76 -10.68 1.00
C SER A 234 -55.24 -10.51 1.23
N SER A 235 -54.50 -9.98 0.25
CA SER A 235 -53.06 -9.76 0.36
C SER A 235 -52.73 -8.57 1.26
N GLN A 236 -53.54 -7.51 1.26
CA GLN A 236 -53.45 -6.42 2.25
C GLN A 236 -53.70 -6.93 3.66
N ASN A 237 -54.75 -7.73 3.89
CA ASN A 237 -54.99 -8.36 5.19
C ASN A 237 -53.85 -9.28 5.63
N ILE A 238 -53.20 -10.00 4.71
CA ILE A 238 -52.01 -10.82 4.99
C ILE A 238 -50.78 -9.93 5.32
N ILE A 239 -50.61 -8.79 4.64
CA ILE A 239 -49.53 -7.83 4.92
C ILE A 239 -49.75 -7.13 6.27
N GLU A 240 -50.98 -6.74 6.59
CA GLU A 240 -51.37 -6.18 7.89
C GLU A 240 -51.21 -7.21 9.01
N GLN A 241 -51.56 -8.48 8.77
CA GLN A 241 -51.26 -9.57 9.70
C GLN A 241 -49.76 -9.84 9.86
N ARG A 242 -48.93 -9.64 8.82
CA ARG A 242 -47.46 -9.71 8.91
C ARG A 242 -46.85 -8.55 9.70
N LEU A 243 -47.47 -7.37 9.66
CA LEU A 243 -47.07 -6.21 10.46
C LEU A 243 -47.54 -6.33 11.91
N ALA A 244 -48.69 -6.96 12.15
CA ALA A 244 -49.27 -7.16 13.49
C ALA A 244 -48.74 -8.40 14.23
N SER A 245 -48.31 -9.45 13.52
CA SER A 245 -47.75 -10.67 14.12
C SER A 245 -46.23 -10.73 13.94
N ALA A 246 -45.50 -10.58 15.05
CA ALA A 246 -44.03 -10.69 15.10
C ALA A 246 -43.54 -12.16 15.01
N GLY A 247 -43.93 -12.91 13.97
CA GLY A 247 -43.54 -14.32 13.80
C GLY A 247 -43.61 -14.81 12.35
N PRO A 248 -42.48 -15.10 11.67
CA PRO A 248 -42.43 -15.45 10.25
C PRO A 248 -42.59 -16.96 10.03
N GLY A 249 -43.62 -17.58 10.61
CA GLY A 249 -43.68 -19.05 10.76
C GLY A 249 -44.35 -19.84 9.63
N TYR A 250 -45.46 -19.35 9.06
CA TYR A 250 -46.32 -20.20 8.21
C TYR A 250 -46.29 -19.86 6.72
N ALA A 251 -46.28 -18.59 6.34
CA ALA A 251 -46.20 -18.20 4.92
C ALA A 251 -44.80 -18.40 4.30
N THR A 252 -43.78 -18.58 5.13
CA THR A 252 -42.41 -18.91 4.72
C THR A 252 -42.24 -20.39 4.41
N VAL A 253 -43.07 -21.27 4.99
CA VAL A 253 -42.94 -22.72 4.84
C VAL A 253 -43.24 -23.15 3.41
N ASP A 254 -44.36 -22.70 2.83
CA ASP A 254 -44.72 -23.08 1.45
C ASP A 254 -43.74 -22.53 0.41
N TYR A 255 -43.24 -21.30 0.62
CA TYR A 255 -42.24 -20.71 -0.26
C TYR A 255 -40.88 -21.42 -0.14
N ASN A 256 -40.46 -21.74 1.08
CA ASN A 256 -39.23 -22.47 1.34
C ASN A 256 -39.33 -23.91 0.83
N GLU A 257 -40.48 -24.57 0.99
CA GLU A 257 -40.72 -25.91 0.48
C GLU A 257 -40.59 -25.92 -1.05
N ARG A 258 -41.24 -24.98 -1.74
CA ARG A 258 -41.10 -24.84 -3.20
C ARG A 258 -39.66 -24.60 -3.63
N LEU A 259 -38.94 -23.71 -2.93
CA LEU A 259 -37.54 -23.42 -3.24
C LEU A 259 -36.64 -24.64 -2.99
N ILE A 260 -36.94 -25.44 -1.96
CA ILE A 260 -36.24 -26.69 -1.68
C ILE A 260 -36.57 -27.75 -2.74
N THR A 261 -37.85 -27.92 -3.11
CA THR A 261 -38.25 -28.89 -4.15
C THR A 261 -37.64 -28.53 -5.49
N ASP A 262 -37.65 -27.25 -5.86
CA ASP A 262 -37.04 -26.73 -7.07
C ASP A 262 -35.54 -27.04 -7.10
N HIS A 263 -34.83 -26.73 -6.01
CA HIS A 263 -33.40 -27.02 -5.91
C HIS A 263 -33.09 -28.54 -5.92
N VAL A 264 -33.94 -29.37 -5.32
CA VAL A 264 -33.74 -30.83 -5.28
C VAL A 264 -34.02 -31.47 -6.64
N LEU A 265 -35.03 -30.99 -7.36
CA LEU A 265 -35.43 -31.50 -8.67
C LEU A 265 -34.65 -30.85 -9.83
N GLY A 266 -33.89 -29.78 -9.56
CA GLY A 266 -33.21 -29.01 -10.60
C GLY A 266 -34.20 -28.23 -11.47
N GLU A 267 -35.32 -27.83 -10.88
CA GLU A 267 -36.38 -27.03 -11.48
C GLU A 267 -36.25 -25.58 -11.03
N VAL A 268 -36.85 -24.66 -11.79
CA VAL A 268 -37.03 -23.26 -11.40
C VAL A 268 -38.51 -22.93 -11.50
N ASN A 269 -39.14 -22.63 -10.36
CA ASN A 269 -40.57 -22.33 -10.25
C ASN A 269 -41.44 -23.45 -10.88
N GLY A 270 -41.10 -24.72 -10.63
CA GLY A 270 -41.80 -25.89 -11.19
C GLY A 270 -41.64 -26.07 -12.72
N LYS A 271 -40.66 -25.39 -13.34
CA LYS A 271 -40.29 -25.54 -14.75
C LYS A 271 -38.87 -26.11 -14.87
N PRO A 272 -38.50 -26.76 -15.99
CA PRO A 272 -37.16 -27.34 -16.14
C PRO A 272 -36.06 -26.29 -15.98
N GLY A 273 -35.09 -26.57 -15.10
CA GLY A 273 -33.92 -25.73 -14.86
C GLY A 273 -32.76 -26.01 -15.83
N LEU A 274 -31.70 -25.21 -15.72
CA LEU A 274 -30.60 -25.18 -16.70
C LEU A 274 -29.95 -26.54 -16.95
N ALA A 275 -29.73 -27.34 -15.90
CA ALA A 275 -29.12 -28.67 -16.03
C ALA A 275 -29.95 -29.59 -16.96
N THR A 276 -31.27 -29.60 -16.77
CA THR A 276 -32.16 -30.41 -17.60
C THR A 276 -32.18 -29.92 -19.06
N VAL A 277 -32.19 -28.60 -19.27
CA VAL A 277 -32.12 -28.00 -20.61
C VAL A 277 -30.80 -28.34 -21.29
N LYS A 278 -29.68 -28.22 -20.58
CA LYS A 278 -28.34 -28.56 -21.07
C LYS A 278 -28.25 -30.03 -21.48
N ASP A 279 -28.77 -30.94 -20.65
CA ASP A 279 -28.78 -32.38 -20.92
C ASP A 279 -29.64 -32.75 -22.14
N THR A 280 -30.77 -32.07 -22.32
CA THR A 280 -31.63 -32.29 -23.50
C THR A 280 -30.99 -31.77 -24.78
N LEU A 281 -30.29 -30.64 -24.73
CA LEU A 281 -29.57 -30.06 -25.87
C LEU A 281 -28.30 -30.84 -26.22
N SER A 282 -27.56 -31.32 -25.22
CA SER A 282 -26.34 -32.11 -25.42
C SER A 282 -26.65 -33.53 -25.92
N GLY A 283 -27.84 -34.05 -25.60
CA GLY A 283 -28.23 -35.42 -25.90
C GLY A 283 -27.44 -36.47 -25.11
N GLU A 284 -26.63 -36.04 -24.12
CA GLU A 284 -25.79 -36.93 -23.31
C GLU A 284 -26.65 -37.89 -22.49
N LYS A 285 -27.77 -37.41 -21.94
CA LYS A 285 -28.71 -38.23 -21.18
C LYS A 285 -29.35 -39.34 -22.03
N GLU A 286 -29.70 -39.03 -23.29
CA GLU A 286 -30.21 -40.05 -24.21
C GLU A 286 -29.14 -41.08 -24.58
N ARG A 287 -27.91 -40.63 -24.81
CA ARG A 287 -26.77 -41.53 -25.08
C ARG A 287 -26.52 -42.46 -23.90
N LEU A 288 -26.40 -41.92 -22.70
CA LEU A 288 -26.24 -42.69 -21.46
C LEU A 288 -27.39 -43.68 -21.24
N SER A 289 -28.64 -43.26 -21.50
CA SER A 289 -29.79 -44.17 -21.39
C SER A 289 -29.74 -45.30 -22.42
N ARG A 290 -29.31 -45.03 -23.67
CA ARG A 290 -29.13 -46.08 -24.68
C ARG A 290 -28.00 -47.02 -24.31
N ASP A 291 -26.86 -46.50 -23.87
CA ASP A 291 -25.69 -47.28 -23.48
C ASP A 291 -26.01 -48.17 -22.25
N ALA A 292 -26.72 -47.63 -21.26
CA ALA A 292 -27.19 -48.40 -20.11
C ALA A 292 -28.18 -49.51 -20.54
N GLN A 293 -29.11 -49.22 -21.45
CA GLN A 293 -30.06 -50.22 -21.96
C GLN A 293 -29.33 -51.34 -22.73
N VAL A 294 -28.31 -50.99 -23.50
CA VAL A 294 -27.46 -51.96 -24.22
C VAL A 294 -26.67 -52.82 -23.23
N ALA A 295 -26.08 -52.22 -22.18
CA ALA A 295 -25.36 -52.95 -21.15
C ALA A 295 -26.28 -53.94 -20.38
N ILE A 296 -27.48 -53.50 -19.97
CA ILE A 296 -28.46 -54.37 -19.30
C ILE A 296 -28.89 -55.53 -20.20
N ASN A 297 -29.06 -55.27 -21.49
CA ASN A 297 -29.42 -56.32 -22.45
C ASN A 297 -28.26 -57.31 -22.67
N GLN A 298 -27.00 -56.85 -22.68
CA GLN A 298 -25.81 -57.71 -22.76
C GLN A 298 -25.66 -58.58 -21.51
N GLU A 299 -25.81 -58.02 -20.31
CA GLU A 299 -25.77 -58.80 -19.07
C GLU A 299 -26.88 -59.87 -19.01
N ARG A 300 -28.07 -59.57 -19.54
CA ARG A 300 -29.17 -60.55 -19.65
C ARG A 300 -28.87 -61.67 -20.63
N THR A 301 -28.21 -61.40 -21.76
CA THR A 301 -27.83 -62.44 -22.72
C THR A 301 -26.73 -63.36 -22.16
N ASP A 302 -25.77 -62.77 -21.43
CA ASP A 302 -24.67 -63.52 -20.81
C ASP A 302 -25.13 -64.36 -19.61
N ALA A 303 -26.17 -63.93 -18.87
CA ALA A 303 -26.77 -64.72 -17.79
C ALA A 303 -27.69 -65.85 -18.27
N SER A 304 -28.06 -65.85 -19.55
CA SER A 304 -28.94 -66.85 -20.18
C SER A 304 -28.20 -67.89 -21.04
N SER A 305 -26.87 -67.80 -21.08
CA SER A 305 -25.94 -68.74 -21.75
C SER A 305 -25.24 -69.61 -20.72
#